data_AF-A0A7V5ZHG9-F1
#
_entry.id   AF-A0A7V5ZHG9-F1
#
_cell.length_a   1.000
_cell.length_b   1.000
_cell.length_c   1.000
_cell.angle_alpha   90.00
_cell.angle_beta   90.00
_cell.angle_gamma   90.00
#
_symmetry.space_group_name_H-M   'P 1'
#
loop_
_entity.id
_entity.type
_entity.pdbx_description
1 polymer ?
#
loop_
_entity_poly.entity_id
_entity_poly.type
_entity_poly.pdbx_seq_one_letter_code
_entity_poly.pdbx_strand_id
1 'polypeptide(L)'
;MTRTLLLLVALYVVWRAATIFGRLRERELQARQRRFGVRTVVRCHRCRRLIPEETAQWQGVWPLRRAVCPGECEPEEGVHGHLA
;
A
#
# COMPACT_ATOMS: atom_id res chain seq x y z
N MET A 1 3.54 7.31 -48.49
CA MET A 1 4.18 6.28 -47.64
C MET A 1 5.05 6.87 -46.52
N THR A 2 5.76 7.98 -46.72
CA THR A 2 6.55 8.65 -45.64
C THR A 2 5.70 9.21 -44.50
N ARG A 3 4.48 9.70 -44.80
CA ARG A 3 3.53 10.22 -43.79
C ARG A 3 3.13 9.19 -42.73
N THR A 4 2.88 7.94 -43.11
CA THR A 4 2.51 6.87 -42.17
C THR A 4 3.70 6.44 -41.32
N LEU A 5 4.91 6.41 -41.88
CA LEU A 5 6.15 6.18 -41.13
C LEU A 5 6.38 7.24 -40.06
N LEU A 6 6.20 8.54 -40.39
CA LEU A 6 6.32 9.63 -39.43
C LEU A 6 5.31 9.51 -38.28
N LEU A 7 4.07 9.14 -38.57
CA LEU A 7 3.04 8.92 -37.54
C LEU A 7 3.40 7.77 -36.59
N LEU A 8 3.90 6.65 -37.12
CA LEU A 8 4.31 5.51 -36.30
C LEU A 8 5.49 5.85 -35.39
N VAL A 9 6.48 6.58 -35.90
CA VAL A 9 7.63 7.03 -35.11
C VAL A 9 7.18 8.00 -34.01
N ALA A 10 6.33 8.97 -34.34
CA ALA A 10 5.80 9.91 -33.35
C ALA A 10 5.02 9.17 -32.24
N LEU A 11 4.16 8.22 -32.61
CA LEU A 11 3.40 7.42 -31.65
C LEU A 11 4.32 6.60 -30.73
N TYR A 12 5.36 5.99 -31.30
CA TYR A 12 6.34 5.22 -30.56
C TYR A 12 7.12 6.09 -29.55
N VAL A 13 7.53 7.29 -29.96
CA VAL A 13 8.22 8.25 -29.08
C VAL A 13 7.31 8.68 -27.91
N VAL A 14 6.04 8.97 -28.18
CA VAL A 14 5.06 9.33 -27.12
C VAL A 14 4.87 8.18 -26.14
N TRP A 15 4.74 6.94 -26.62
CA TRP A 15 4.63 5.76 -25.76
C TRP A 15 5.88 5.55 -24.89
N ARG A 16 7.07 5.67 -25.48
CA ARG A 16 8.35 5.62 -24.77
C ARG A 16 8.45 6.69 -23.69
N ALA A 17 8.02 7.91 -23.96
CA ALA A 17 8.02 8.99 -22.99
C ALA A 17 7.04 8.71 -21.84
N ALA A 18 5.80 8.30 -22.15
CA ALA A 18 4.79 7.97 -21.15
C ALA A 18 5.23 6.83 -20.21
N THR A 19 5.85 5.79 -20.75
CA THR A 19 6.37 4.66 -19.95
C THR A 19 7.53 5.05 -19.04
N ILE A 20 8.43 5.94 -19.50
CA ILE A 20 9.52 6.47 -18.66
C ILE A 20 8.97 7.35 -17.53
N PHE A 21 8.03 8.26 -17.84
CA PHE A 21 7.39 9.11 -16.84
C PHE A 21 6.61 8.30 -15.80
N GLY A 22 5.90 7.24 -16.21
CA GLY A 22 5.21 6.34 -15.29
C GLY A 22 6.15 5.70 -14.26
N ARG A 23 7.28 5.15 -14.73
CA ARG A 23 8.30 4.54 -13.84
C ARG A 23 8.97 5.56 -12.91
N LEU A 24 9.19 6.79 -13.38
CA LEU A 24 9.77 7.85 -12.54
C LEU A 24 8.81 8.24 -11.40
N ARG A 25 7.52 8.35 -11.73
CA ARG A 25 6.46 8.73 -10.78
C ARG A 25 6.22 7.68 -9.70
N GLU A 26 6.32 6.39 -10.05
CA GLU A 26 6.28 5.30 -9.07
C GLU A 26 7.42 5.39 -8.04
N ARG A 27 8.64 5.68 -8.50
CA ARG A 27 9.80 5.85 -7.60
C ARG A 27 9.66 7.07 -6.69
N GLU A 28 9.15 8.19 -7.20
CA GLU A 28 8.87 9.37 -6.37
C GLU A 28 7.79 9.12 -5.34
N LEU A 29 6.73 8.38 -5.68
CA LEU A 29 5.67 8.02 -4.73
C LEU A 29 6.20 7.11 -3.63
N GLN A 30 7.01 6.10 -3.97
CA GLN A 30 7.67 5.25 -2.97
C GLN A 30 8.63 6.06 -2.07
N ALA A 31 9.39 7.00 -2.64
CA ALA A 31 10.30 7.84 -1.87
C ALA A 31 9.54 8.81 -0.93
N ARG A 32 8.40 9.36 -1.38
CA ARG A 32 7.53 10.19 -0.54
C ARG A 32 6.88 9.35 0.57
N GLN A 33 6.39 8.15 0.28
CA GLN A 33 5.84 7.24 1.30
C GLN A 33 6.86 6.94 2.41
N ARG A 34 8.13 6.71 2.05
CA ARG A 34 9.21 6.52 3.03
C ARG A 34 9.52 7.77 3.85
N ARG A 35 9.49 8.97 3.25
CA ARG A 35 9.78 10.24 3.96
C ARG A 35 8.67 10.70 4.89
N PHE A 36 7.41 10.52 4.49
CA PHE A 36 6.26 10.91 5.32
C PHE A 36 5.96 9.91 6.44
N GLY A 37 6.72 8.82 6.55
CA GLY A 37 6.52 7.83 7.61
C GLY A 37 5.08 7.29 7.62
N VAL A 38 4.39 7.32 6.47
CA VAL A 38 3.08 6.70 6.29
C VAL A 38 3.34 5.20 6.27
N ARG A 39 3.65 4.65 7.45
CA ARG A 39 3.50 3.23 7.72
C ARG A 39 2.06 2.94 7.34
N THR A 40 1.86 2.17 6.29
CA THR A 40 0.53 1.72 5.91
C THR A 40 0.01 0.94 7.11
N VAL A 41 -0.88 1.59 7.86
CA VAL A 41 -1.52 0.99 9.02
C VAL A 41 -2.77 0.31 8.53
N VAL A 42 -2.86 -1.00 8.76
CA VAL A 42 -4.03 -1.79 8.44
C VAL A 42 -4.80 -2.06 9.71
N ARG A 43 -6.12 -2.13 9.59
CA ARG A 43 -6.99 -2.43 10.73
C ARG A 43 -7.06 -3.95 10.91
N CYS A 44 -6.59 -4.44 12.05
CA CYS A 44 -6.68 -5.85 12.39
C CYS A 44 -8.17 -6.27 12.51
N HIS A 45 -8.56 -7.33 11.82
CA HIS A 45 -9.94 -7.79 11.77
C HIS A 45 -10.45 -8.30 13.13
N ARG A 46 -9.57 -8.96 13.91
CA ARG A 46 -9.94 -9.58 15.19
C ARG A 46 -10.23 -8.54 16.28
N CYS A 47 -9.39 -7.50 16.37
CA CYS A 47 -9.34 -6.62 17.55
C CYS A 47 -9.45 -5.14 17.19
N ARG A 48 -9.67 -4.84 15.91
CA ARG A 48 -9.91 -3.50 15.36
C ARG A 48 -8.82 -2.46 15.61
N ARG A 49 -7.67 -2.84 16.19
CA ARG A 49 -6.47 -2.02 16.40
C ARG A 49 -5.75 -1.75 15.08
N LEU A 50 -5.14 -0.58 14.96
CA LEU A 50 -4.26 -0.22 13.87
C LEU A 50 -2.90 -0.88 14.10
N ILE A 51 -2.51 -1.76 13.18
CA ILE A 51 -1.20 -2.44 13.19
C ILE A 51 -0.43 -2.07 11.92
N PRO A 52 0.91 -2.02 11.96
CA PRO A 52 1.70 -1.83 10.75
C PRO A 52 1.51 -3.01 9.80
N GLU A 53 1.40 -2.74 8.50
CA GLU A 53 1.21 -3.76 7.47
C GLU A 53 2.33 -4.81 7.46
N GLU A 54 3.56 -4.43 7.83
CA GLU A 54 4.70 -5.35 7.93
C GLU A 54 4.53 -6.46 8.98
N THR A 55 3.70 -6.25 10.01
CA THR A 55 3.41 -7.25 11.06
C THR A 55 2.05 -7.91 10.88
N ALA A 56 1.27 -7.49 9.89
CA ALA A 56 -0.05 -8.06 9.62
C ALA A 56 0.08 -9.46 9.01
N GLN A 57 -0.55 -10.45 9.64
CA GLN A 57 -0.73 -11.77 9.04
C GLN A 57 -1.99 -11.77 8.19
N TRP A 58 -1.87 -12.13 6.91
CA TRP A 58 -3.00 -12.13 5.99
C TRP A 58 -3.65 -13.52 5.95
N GLN A 59 -4.94 -13.58 6.29
CA GLN A 59 -5.74 -14.81 6.14
C GLN A 59 -6.74 -14.68 4.98
N GLY A 60 -6.87 -15.74 4.20
CA GLY A 60 -7.78 -15.83 3.06
C GLY A 60 -7.11 -15.58 1.70
N VAL A 61 -7.93 -15.58 0.65
CA VAL A 61 -7.48 -15.44 -0.75
C VAL A 61 -7.79 -14.04 -1.25
N TRP A 62 -6.88 -13.46 -2.03
CA TRP A 62 -7.09 -12.16 -2.66
C TRP A 62 -8.33 -12.20 -3.59
N PRO A 63 -9.23 -11.19 -3.58
CA PRO A 63 -9.15 -9.90 -2.87
C PRO A 63 -9.80 -9.92 -1.47
N LEU A 64 -10.38 -11.03 -1.03
CA LEU A 64 -11.12 -11.18 0.25
C LEU A 64 -10.22 -11.40 1.48
N ARG A 65 -8.91 -11.23 1.34
CA ARG A 65 -7.94 -11.42 2.44
C ARG A 65 -8.15 -10.40 3.55
N ARG A 66 -8.01 -10.84 4.80
CA ARG A 66 -8.17 -10.00 6.00
C ARG A 66 -6.84 -9.92 6.75
N ALA A 67 -6.49 -8.72 7.20
CA ALA A 67 -5.35 -8.51 8.07
C ALA A 67 -5.66 -9.00 9.49
N VAL A 68 -4.81 -9.85 10.04
CA VAL A 68 -4.90 -10.45 11.37
C VAL A 68 -3.66 -10.05 12.17
N CYS A 69 -3.85 -9.79 13.47
CA CYS A 69 -2.78 -9.43 14.40
C CYS A 69 -1.82 -10.63 14.61
N PRO A 70 -0.50 -10.40 14.78
CA PRO A 70 0.49 -11.47 14.94
C PRO A 70 0.51 -12.14 16.34
N GLY A 71 -0.47 -11.89 17.21
CA GLY A 71 -0.56 -12.47 18.55
C GLY A 71 -2.00 -12.54 19.06
N GLU A 72 -2.18 -13.13 20.25
CA GLU A 72 -3.44 -13.05 20.99
C GLU A 72 -3.69 -11.59 21.31
N CYS A 73 -4.90 -11.11 21.00
CA CYS A 73 -5.26 -9.77 21.40
C CYS A 73 -5.45 -9.79 22.89
N GLU A 74 -4.52 -9.16 23.61
CA GLU A 74 -4.69 -8.93 25.04
C GLU A 74 -6.07 -8.30 25.26
N PRO A 75 -6.93 -8.90 26.10
CA PRO A 75 -8.03 -8.14 26.66
C PRO A 75 -7.42 -6.94 27.39
N GLU A 76 -8.05 -5.78 27.32
CA GLU A 76 -7.65 -4.64 28.16
C GLU A 76 -7.81 -5.04 29.64
N GLU A 77 -6.76 -5.63 30.23
CA GLU A 77 -6.65 -5.83 31.66
C GLU A 77 -6.32 -4.48 32.30
N GLY A 78 -7.30 -3.91 33.01
CA GLY A 78 -6.99 -3.06 34.16
C GLY A 78 -7.46 -1.60 34.17
N VAL A 79 -8.61 -1.24 33.61
CA VAL A 79 -9.31 0.03 33.99
C VAL A 79 -10.66 -0.24 34.65
N HIS A 80 -10.69 -1.20 35.58
CA HIS A 80 -11.76 -1.31 36.57
C HIS A 80 -11.14 -1.73 37.90
N GLY A 81 -10.71 -0.74 38.70
CA GLY A 81 -10.09 -1.07 39.98
C GLY A 81 -9.69 0.09 40.87
N HIS A 82 -10.29 1.28 40.77
CA HIS A 82 -10.23 2.27 41.85
C HIS A 82 -11.47 3.14 41.79
N LEU A 83 -12.42 2.88 42.67
CA LEU A 83 -13.34 3.84 43.31
C LEU A 83 -14.27 3.04 44.23
N ALA A 84 -13.79 2.75 45.44
CA ALA A 84 -14.60 2.51 46.63
C ALA A 84 -13.73 2.83 47.86
#